data_AF-A0A958YC66-F1
#
_entry.id   AF-A0A958YC66-F1
#
_cell.length_a   1.000
_cell.length_b   1.000
_cell.length_c   1.000
_cell.angle_alpha   90.00
_cell.angle_beta   90.00
_cell.angle_gamma   90.00
#
_symmetry.space_group_name_H-M   'P 1'
#
loop_
_entity.id
_entity.type
_entity.pdbx_description
1 polymer ?
#
loop_
_entity_poly.entity_id
_entity_poly.type
_entity_poly.pdbx_seq_one_letter_code
_entity_poly.pdbx_strand_id
1 'polypeptide(L)'
;MLAQEMADQKMEEAQKLYETNFYQYAAKHNINIIENDSDLSKKMKLSNDVFKHYNEMYLLFFKAHINQIYLWDAMKANDISSIQQNTNALNQAAKSGLEALDTISPYSNDKSLIEATRKVFENYIKETETSMPQVIEFHILNEDFEAIKNTIEKTPEKKRTKDQIEAYNTKVNEINKAIKNYNKVNTEMNQNSEKALNQLNEANEKFLAKHIPND
;
A
#
# COMPACT_ATOMS: atom_id res chain seq x y z
N MET A 1 -15.98 -1.50 -2.13
CA MET A 1 -15.87 -2.20 -0.83
C MET A 1 -17.11 -2.03 0.02
N LEU A 2 -17.38 -0.88 0.65
CA LEU A 2 -18.57 -0.72 1.51
C LEU A 2 -19.90 -0.99 0.78
N ALA A 3 -20.00 -0.59 -0.49
CA ALA A 3 -21.20 -0.82 -1.31
C ALA A 3 -21.43 -2.30 -1.67
N GLN A 4 -20.36 -3.10 -1.82
CA GLN A 4 -20.48 -4.54 -2.10
C GLN A 4 -20.88 -5.30 -0.84
N GLU A 5 -20.24 -4.99 0.30
CA GLU A 5 -20.61 -5.57 1.60
C GLU A 5 -22.07 -5.30 1.96
N MET A 6 -22.55 -4.06 1.76
CA MET A 6 -23.96 -3.74 1.96
C MET A 6 -24.89 -4.47 0.98
N ALA A 7 -24.46 -4.67 -0.26
CA ALA A 7 -25.24 -5.42 -1.25
C ALA A 7 -25.36 -6.89 -0.86
N ASP A 8 -24.26 -7.51 -0.42
CA ASP A 8 -24.21 -8.90 0.02
C ASP A 8 -25.05 -9.12 1.29
N GLN A 9 -24.94 -8.23 2.28
CA GLN A 9 -25.79 -8.25 3.49
C GLN A 9 -27.28 -8.13 3.14
N LYS A 10 -27.64 -7.21 2.25
CA LYS A 10 -29.03 -7.03 1.78
C LYS A 10 -29.56 -8.28 1.07
N MET A 11 -28.72 -8.93 0.25
CA MET A 11 -29.08 -10.17 -0.42
C MET A 11 -29.27 -11.30 0.60
N GLU A 12 -28.44 -11.38 1.65
CA GLU A 12 -28.54 -12.40 2.69
C GLU A 12 -29.86 -12.28 3.46
N GLU A 13 -30.22 -11.06 3.85
CA GLU A 13 -31.49 -10.77 4.51
C GLU A 13 -32.69 -11.18 3.64
N ALA A 14 -32.65 -10.85 2.35
CA ALA A 14 -33.71 -11.20 1.41
C ALA A 14 -33.82 -12.71 1.20
N GLN A 15 -32.69 -13.42 1.08
CA GLN A 15 -32.66 -14.87 0.91
C GLN A 15 -33.18 -15.58 2.17
N LYS A 16 -32.77 -15.14 3.36
CA LYS A 16 -33.23 -15.70 4.62
C LYS A 16 -34.75 -15.53 4.79
N LEU A 17 -35.28 -14.37 4.39
CA LEU A 17 -36.72 -14.11 4.39
C LEU A 17 -37.45 -15.03 3.40
N TYR A 18 -36.91 -15.18 2.19
CA TYR A 18 -37.45 -16.09 1.17
C TYR A 18 -37.48 -17.54 1.66
N GLU A 19 -36.35 -18.06 2.17
CA GLU A 19 -36.25 -19.43 2.71
C GLU A 19 -37.25 -19.64 3.84
N THR A 20 -37.32 -18.71 4.80
CA THR A 20 -38.27 -18.77 5.91
C THR A 20 -39.70 -18.91 5.41
N ASN A 21 -40.11 -18.07 4.46
CA ASN A 21 -41.47 -18.10 3.91
C ASN A 21 -41.73 -19.38 3.09
N PHE A 22 -40.74 -19.84 2.33
CA PHE A 22 -40.79 -21.05 1.53
C PHE A 22 -41.01 -22.31 2.38
N TYR A 23 -40.22 -22.48 3.45
CA TYR A 23 -40.38 -23.61 4.37
C TYR A 23 -41.70 -23.53 5.17
N GLN A 24 -42.11 -22.34 5.61
CA GLN A 24 -43.39 -22.16 6.29
C GLN A 24 -44.57 -22.54 5.38
N TYR A 25 -44.51 -22.16 4.11
CA TYR A 25 -45.51 -22.53 3.13
C TYR A 25 -45.55 -24.04 2.89
N ALA A 26 -44.39 -24.67 2.68
CA ALA A 26 -44.31 -26.12 2.48
C ALA A 26 -44.86 -26.91 3.68
N ALA A 27 -44.51 -26.51 4.90
CA ALA A 27 -45.02 -27.11 6.13
C ALA A 27 -46.54 -26.97 6.26
N LYS A 28 -47.09 -25.78 5.95
CA LYS A 28 -48.55 -25.54 5.98
C LYS A 28 -49.32 -26.43 5.00
N HIS A 29 -48.69 -26.81 3.89
CA HIS A 29 -49.33 -27.55 2.81
C HIS A 29 -48.88 -29.02 2.71
N ASN A 30 -48.18 -29.54 3.73
CA ASN A 30 -47.65 -30.92 3.76
C ASN A 30 -46.82 -31.28 2.52
N ILE A 31 -46.11 -30.29 1.97
CA ILE A 31 -45.20 -30.49 0.83
C ILE A 31 -43.87 -30.98 1.39
N ASN A 32 -43.42 -32.15 0.94
CA ASN A 32 -42.12 -32.68 1.34
C ASN A 32 -41.04 -32.05 0.44
N ILE A 33 -40.18 -31.21 1.02
CA ILE A 33 -39.09 -30.58 0.27
C ILE A 33 -37.96 -31.59 0.10
N ILE A 34 -37.68 -31.97 -1.15
CA ILE A 34 -36.47 -32.72 -1.48
C ILE A 34 -35.38 -31.68 -1.73
N GLU A 35 -34.60 -31.41 -0.70
CA GLU A 35 -33.44 -30.53 -0.79
C GLU A 35 -32.31 -31.25 -1.54
N ASN A 36 -32.22 -31.02 -2.85
CA ASN A 36 -30.96 -31.21 -3.55
C ASN A 36 -30.07 -30.00 -3.23
N ASP A 37 -29.44 -29.99 -2.05
CA ASP A 37 -28.34 -29.10 -1.64
C ASP A 37 -28.19 -27.81 -2.47
N SER A 38 -29.25 -27.01 -2.51
CA SER A 38 -29.40 -25.95 -3.51
C SER A 38 -28.63 -24.71 -3.07
N ASP A 39 -27.33 -24.78 -3.31
CA ASP A 39 -26.52 -23.85 -4.09
C ASP A 39 -26.39 -22.38 -3.67
N LEU A 40 -27.38 -21.66 -3.13
CA LEU A 40 -27.24 -20.20 -2.98
C LEU A 40 -26.81 -19.74 -1.59
N SER A 41 -27.55 -20.08 -0.52
CA SER A 41 -27.23 -19.61 0.84
C SER A 41 -25.87 -20.10 1.34
N LYS A 42 -25.48 -21.32 0.96
CA LYS A 42 -24.12 -21.86 1.19
C LYS A 42 -23.06 -21.05 0.43
N LYS A 43 -23.28 -20.72 -0.86
CA LYS A 43 -22.37 -19.89 -1.65
C LYS A 43 -22.23 -18.48 -1.06
N MET A 44 -23.33 -17.88 -0.62
CA MET A 44 -23.32 -16.56 0.03
C MET A 44 -22.55 -16.55 1.34
N LYS A 45 -22.76 -17.56 2.20
CA LYS A 45 -21.99 -17.68 3.44
C LYS A 45 -20.49 -17.79 3.17
N LEU A 46 -20.10 -18.61 2.19
CA LEU A 46 -18.70 -18.72 1.77
C LEU A 46 -18.17 -17.37 1.26
N SER A 47 -18.90 -16.67 0.39
CA SER A 47 -18.51 -15.34 -0.10
C SER A 47 -18.31 -14.34 1.05
N ASN A 48 -19.21 -14.33 2.04
CA ASN A 48 -19.08 -13.47 3.22
C ASN A 48 -17.80 -13.78 4.02
N ASP A 49 -17.49 -15.07 4.23
CA ASP A 49 -16.28 -15.48 4.94
C ASP A 49 -15.00 -15.09 4.16
N VAL A 50 -15.02 -15.21 2.83
CA VAL A 50 -13.94 -14.75 1.94
C VAL A 50 -13.74 -13.24 2.04
N PHE A 51 -14.83 -12.46 1.93
CA PHE A 51 -14.75 -11.00 2.01
C PHE A 51 -14.30 -10.50 3.37
N LYS A 52 -14.69 -11.19 4.46
CA LYS A 52 -14.21 -10.86 5.79
C LYS A 52 -12.69 -10.97 5.89
N HIS A 53 -12.12 -12.08 5.42
CA HIS A 53 -10.66 -12.25 5.41
C HIS A 53 -9.98 -11.25 4.48
N TYR A 54 -10.51 -11.05 3.27
CA TYR A 54 -9.99 -10.06 2.32
C TYR A 54 -9.99 -8.64 2.91
N ASN A 55 -11.08 -8.22 3.56
CA ASN A 55 -11.21 -6.89 4.15
C ASN A 55 -10.23 -6.70 5.33
N GLU A 56 -10.03 -7.73 6.16
CA GLU A 56 -9.02 -7.70 7.22
C GLU A 56 -7.62 -7.46 6.65
N MET A 57 -7.25 -8.20 5.60
CA MET A 57 -5.98 -8.05 4.90
C MET A 57 -5.84 -6.67 4.24
N TYR A 58 -6.88 -6.21 3.54
CA TYR A 58 -6.89 -4.90 2.89
C TYR A 58 -6.73 -3.76 3.90
N LEU A 59 -7.46 -3.81 5.03
CA LEU A 59 -7.36 -2.79 6.06
C LEU A 59 -5.96 -2.74 6.67
N LEU A 60 -5.32 -3.89 6.87
CA LEU A 60 -3.95 -3.96 7.36
C LEU A 60 -2.97 -3.32 6.38
N PHE A 61 -3.06 -3.68 5.09
CA PHE A 61 -2.28 -3.04 4.01
C PHE A 61 -2.49 -1.52 3.97
N PHE A 62 -3.76 -1.09 3.96
CA PHE A 62 -4.14 0.31 3.78
C PHE A 62 -3.58 1.23 4.87
N LYS A 63 -3.56 0.76 6.13
CA LYS A 63 -2.98 1.49 7.27
C LYS A 63 -1.51 1.86 7.07
N ALA A 64 -0.72 1.00 6.43
CA ALA A 64 0.66 1.32 6.09
C ALA A 64 0.73 2.15 4.80
N HIS A 65 -0.02 1.75 3.77
CA HIS A 65 0.05 2.36 2.44
C HIS A 65 -0.33 3.85 2.41
N ILE A 66 -1.20 4.32 3.30
CA ILE A 66 -1.52 5.75 3.37
C ILE A 66 -0.27 6.61 3.67
N ASN A 67 0.66 6.12 4.49
CA ASN A 67 1.92 6.82 4.76
C ASN A 67 2.83 6.84 3.53
N GLN A 68 2.77 5.80 2.69
CA GLN A 68 3.50 5.77 1.41
C GLN A 68 2.95 6.84 0.45
N ILE A 69 1.63 7.02 0.38
CA ILE A 69 1.02 8.10 -0.41
C ILE A 69 1.51 9.47 0.07
N TYR A 70 1.46 9.73 1.38
CA TYR A 70 1.95 10.99 1.95
C TYR A 70 3.45 11.21 1.77
N LEU A 71 4.25 10.13 1.82
CA LEU A 71 5.67 10.20 1.52
C LEU A 71 5.92 10.67 0.08
N TRP A 72 5.21 10.08 -0.89
CA TRP A 72 5.30 10.50 -2.29
C TRP A 72 4.89 11.94 -2.52
N ASP A 73 3.84 12.41 -1.85
CA ASP A 73 3.40 13.79 -1.98
C ASP A 73 4.41 14.77 -1.33
N ALA A 74 5.00 14.41 -0.19
CA ALA A 74 6.08 15.17 0.42
C ALA A 74 7.33 15.25 -0.48
N MET A 75 7.69 14.14 -1.14
CA MET A 75 8.78 14.10 -2.12
C MET A 75 8.52 15.02 -3.31
N LYS A 76 7.29 15.02 -3.86
CA LYS A 76 6.92 15.95 -4.95
C LYS A 76 6.97 17.41 -4.51
N ALA A 77 6.62 17.69 -3.25
CA ALA A 77 6.66 19.02 -2.68
C ALA A 77 8.08 19.48 -2.28
N ASN A 78 9.09 18.59 -2.32
CA ASN A 78 10.43 18.81 -1.76
C ASN A 78 10.41 19.24 -0.28
N ASP A 79 9.42 18.78 0.49
CA ASP A 79 9.31 19.09 1.91
C ASP A 79 10.09 18.05 2.74
N ILE A 80 11.36 18.37 3.05
CA ILE A 80 12.27 17.48 3.78
C ILE A 80 11.70 17.06 5.14
N SER A 81 11.02 17.97 5.84
CA SER A 81 10.44 17.67 7.15
C SER A 81 9.32 16.65 7.01
N SER A 82 8.43 16.85 6.05
CA SER A 82 7.36 15.90 5.75
C SER A 82 7.90 14.57 5.21
N ILE A 83 8.97 14.57 4.41
CA ILE A 83 9.63 13.34 3.94
C ILE A 83 10.14 12.52 5.14
N GLN A 84 10.84 13.15 6.08
CA GLN A 84 11.36 12.49 7.28
C GLN A 84 10.23 11.94 8.16
N GLN A 85 9.18 12.74 8.39
CA GLN A 85 8.04 12.34 9.19
C GLN A 85 7.33 11.12 8.58
N ASN A 86 7.02 11.17 7.28
CA ASN A 86 6.30 10.09 6.60
C ASN A 86 7.17 8.84 6.42
N THR A 87 8.49 8.98 6.25
CA THR A 87 9.44 7.84 6.25
C THR A 87 9.37 7.07 7.56
N ASN A 88 9.41 7.77 8.70
CA ASN A 88 9.33 7.15 10.02
C ASN A 88 7.95 6.51 10.26
N ALA A 89 6.87 7.20 9.90
CA ALA A 89 5.51 6.70 10.04
C ALA A 89 5.27 5.43 9.21
N LEU A 90 5.76 5.42 7.97
CA LEU A 90 5.69 4.26 7.08
C LEU A 90 6.49 3.07 7.65
N ASN A 91 7.72 3.29 8.12
CA ASN A 91 8.55 2.24 8.71
C ASN A 91 7.86 1.59 9.92
N GLN A 92 7.34 2.42 10.82
CA GLN A 92 6.63 1.95 12.01
C GLN A 92 5.36 1.18 11.63
N ALA A 93 4.54 1.73 10.74
CA ALA A 93 3.31 1.09 10.29
C ALA A 93 3.56 -0.24 9.58
N ALA A 94 4.61 -0.34 8.76
CA ALA A 94 5.00 -1.58 8.09
C ALA A 94 5.49 -2.64 9.08
N LYS A 95 6.32 -2.27 10.08
CA LYS A 95 6.79 -3.19 11.13
C LYS A 95 5.63 -3.72 11.98
N SER A 96 4.76 -2.84 12.47
CA SER A 96 3.55 -3.26 13.20
C SER A 96 2.61 -4.08 12.30
N GLY A 97 2.56 -3.78 11.01
CA GLY A 97 1.83 -4.57 10.02
C GLY A 97 2.35 -6.00 9.89
N LEU A 98 3.68 -6.20 9.87
CA LEU A 98 4.29 -7.52 9.88
C LEU A 98 3.96 -8.32 11.15
N GLU A 99 4.05 -7.68 12.31
CA GLU A 99 3.68 -8.31 13.59
C GLU A 99 2.21 -8.74 13.60
N ALA A 100 1.32 -7.90 13.08
CA ALA A 100 -0.10 -8.23 12.96
C ALA A 100 -0.34 -9.40 11.99
N LEU A 101 0.38 -9.44 10.84
CA LEU A 101 0.29 -10.54 9.87
C LEU A 101 0.60 -11.91 10.50
N ASP A 102 1.54 -11.97 11.45
CA ASP A 102 1.92 -13.22 12.10
C ASP A 102 0.80 -13.81 12.98
N THR A 103 -0.21 -13.00 13.32
CA THR A 103 -1.39 -13.43 14.08
C THR A 103 -2.58 -13.84 13.21
N ILE A 104 -2.55 -13.48 11.91
CA ILE A 104 -3.66 -13.77 10.99
C ILE A 104 -3.59 -15.23 10.52
N SER A 105 -4.69 -15.94 10.70
CA SER A 105 -4.81 -17.31 10.21
C SER A 105 -5.04 -17.34 8.70
N PRO A 106 -4.42 -18.28 7.95
CA PRO A 106 -4.69 -18.47 6.53
C PRO A 106 -6.16 -18.84 6.27
N TYR A 107 -6.77 -18.26 5.24
CA TYR A 107 -8.12 -18.65 4.83
C TYR A 107 -8.10 -20.00 4.10
N SER A 108 -8.72 -21.02 4.68
CA SER A 108 -8.77 -22.37 4.08
C SER A 108 -7.38 -22.90 3.65
N ASN A 109 -6.36 -22.67 4.49
CA ASN A 109 -4.94 -22.96 4.24
C ASN A 109 -4.27 -22.16 3.11
N ASP A 110 -4.97 -21.19 2.51
CA ASP A 110 -4.42 -20.28 1.50
C ASP A 110 -3.70 -19.11 2.17
N LYS A 111 -2.39 -19.00 1.93
CA LYS A 111 -1.53 -17.94 2.47
C LYS A 111 -1.27 -16.80 1.49
N SER A 112 -1.85 -16.83 0.29
CA SER A 112 -1.49 -15.92 -0.81
C SER A 112 -1.57 -14.44 -0.42
N LEU A 113 -2.66 -14.00 0.24
CA LEU A 113 -2.81 -12.62 0.69
C LEU A 113 -1.81 -12.25 1.80
N ILE A 114 -1.58 -13.16 2.75
CA ILE A 114 -0.63 -12.97 3.85
C ILE A 114 0.78 -12.75 3.27
N GLU A 115 1.23 -13.63 2.39
CA GLU A 115 2.57 -13.55 1.80
C GLU A 115 2.73 -12.35 0.87
N ALA A 116 1.70 -12.00 0.10
CA ALA A 116 1.75 -10.82 -0.77
C ALA A 116 1.79 -9.53 0.04
N THR A 117 0.99 -9.42 1.10
CA THR A 117 0.98 -8.26 2.01
C THR A 117 2.31 -8.13 2.76
N ARG A 118 2.87 -9.27 3.21
CA ARG A 118 4.20 -9.33 3.85
C ARG A 118 5.28 -8.71 2.96
N LYS A 119 5.32 -9.09 1.68
CA LYS A 119 6.28 -8.53 0.71
C LYS A 119 6.16 -7.02 0.53
N VAL A 120 4.94 -6.49 0.58
CA VAL A 120 4.73 -5.03 0.52
C VAL A 120 5.33 -4.35 1.76
N PHE A 121 5.08 -4.88 2.96
CA PHE A 121 5.65 -4.31 4.18
C PHE A 121 7.18 -4.44 4.25
N GLU A 122 7.73 -5.59 3.85
CA GLU A 122 9.18 -5.77 3.72
C GLU A 122 9.79 -4.76 2.72
N ASN A 123 9.11 -4.49 1.61
CA ASN A 123 9.53 -3.45 0.67
C ASN A 123 9.50 -2.06 1.29
N TYR A 124 8.45 -1.69 2.01
CA TYR A 124 8.39 -0.39 2.72
C TYR A 124 9.48 -0.25 3.78
N ILE A 125 9.78 -1.31 4.53
CA ILE A 125 10.87 -1.29 5.50
C ILE A 125 12.20 -1.08 4.78
N LYS A 126 12.46 -1.84 3.70
CA LYS A 126 13.66 -1.66 2.90
C LYS A 126 13.77 -0.23 2.34
N GLU A 127 12.69 0.30 1.77
CA GLU A 127 12.62 1.65 1.24
C GLU A 127 13.00 2.69 2.30
N THR A 128 12.36 2.62 3.46
CA THR A 128 12.56 3.57 4.56
C THR A 128 13.92 3.45 5.25
N GLU A 129 14.51 2.25 5.33
CA GLU A 129 15.81 2.04 6.00
C GLU A 129 17.01 2.20 5.08
N THR A 130 16.83 2.05 3.76
CA THR A 130 17.96 2.05 2.81
C THR A 130 17.87 3.16 1.76
N SER A 131 16.70 3.40 1.18
CA SER A 131 16.54 4.30 0.04
C SER A 131 16.28 5.74 0.50
N MET A 132 15.34 5.90 1.44
CA MET A 132 14.95 7.22 1.95
C MET A 132 16.08 8.01 2.62
N PRO A 133 17.03 7.41 3.36
CA PRO A 133 18.17 8.16 3.88
C PRO A 133 19.01 8.82 2.78
N GLN A 134 19.21 8.15 1.65
CA GLN A 134 19.96 8.68 0.50
C GLN A 134 19.18 9.78 -0.24
N VAL A 135 17.85 9.64 -0.31
CA VAL A 135 16.94 10.67 -0.83
C VAL A 135 17.04 11.93 0.02
N ILE A 136 16.93 11.79 1.35
CA ILE A 136 17.01 12.91 2.30
C ILE A 136 18.38 13.59 2.21
N GLU A 137 19.47 12.83 2.18
CA GLU A 137 20.83 13.37 2.03
C GLU A 137 20.97 14.20 0.74
N PHE A 138 20.42 13.72 -0.38
CA PHE A 138 20.41 14.48 -1.63
C PHE A 138 19.62 15.79 -1.49
N HIS A 139 18.44 15.78 -0.88
CA HIS A 139 17.65 17.00 -0.72
C HIS A 139 18.38 18.04 0.14
N ILE A 140 19.04 17.64 1.23
CA ILE A 140 19.86 18.54 2.06
C ILE A 140 21.01 19.13 1.24
N LEU A 141 21.74 18.29 0.50
CA LEU A 141 22.83 18.75 -0.36
C LEU A 141 22.34 19.71 -1.45
N ASN A 142 21.15 19.47 -1.99
CA ASN A 142 20.55 20.31 -3.01
C ASN A 142 20.14 21.69 -2.45
N GLU A 143 19.58 21.74 -1.23
CA GLU A 143 19.30 23.00 -0.53
C GLU A 143 20.59 23.82 -0.30
N ASP A 144 21.65 23.18 0.18
CA ASP A 144 22.96 23.81 0.37
C ASP A 144 23.52 24.36 -0.96
N PHE A 145 23.42 23.58 -2.03
CA PHE A 145 23.85 23.98 -3.36
C PHE A 145 23.06 25.20 -3.87
N GLU A 146 21.73 25.17 -3.77
CA GLU A 146 20.88 26.29 -4.19
C GLU A 146 21.15 27.56 -3.37
N ALA A 147 21.45 27.45 -2.08
CA ALA A 147 21.86 28.60 -1.26
C ALA A 147 23.17 29.24 -1.76
N ILE A 148 24.18 28.43 -2.07
CA ILE A 148 25.47 28.90 -2.59
C ILE A 148 25.30 29.48 -4.00
N LYS A 149 24.55 28.81 -4.86
CA LYS A 149 24.21 29.28 -6.22
C LYS A 149 23.52 30.63 -6.20
N ASN A 150 22.47 30.78 -5.38
CA ASN A 150 21.77 32.05 -5.20
C ASN A 150 22.70 33.18 -4.73
N THR A 151 23.66 32.87 -3.87
CA THR A 151 24.67 33.84 -3.40
C THR A 151 25.58 34.30 -4.54
N ILE A 152 26.06 33.38 -5.39
CA ILE A 152 26.89 33.70 -6.55
C ILE A 152 26.12 34.49 -7.61
N GLU A 153 24.88 34.11 -7.89
CA GLU A 153 24.04 34.77 -8.89
C GLU A 153 23.69 36.21 -8.48
N LYS A 154 23.45 36.44 -7.19
CA LYS A 154 23.18 37.79 -6.64
C LYS A 154 24.45 38.64 -6.48
N THR A 155 25.63 38.02 -6.39
CA THR A 155 26.90 38.74 -6.28
C THR A 155 27.36 39.20 -7.68
N PRO A 156 27.51 40.52 -7.93
CA PRO A 156 28.02 41.01 -9.21
C PRO A 156 29.36 40.35 -9.53
N GLU A 157 29.57 39.99 -10.79
CA GLU A 157 30.74 39.21 -11.21
C GLU A 157 32.08 39.82 -10.74
N LYS A 158 32.22 41.14 -10.86
CA LYS A 158 33.40 41.90 -10.41
C LYS A 158 33.64 41.89 -8.88
N LYS A 159 32.64 41.46 -8.10
CA LYS A 159 32.68 41.39 -6.63
C LYS A 159 32.76 39.96 -6.10
N ARG A 160 32.72 38.95 -6.97
CA ARG A 160 32.87 37.54 -6.56
C ARG A 160 34.29 37.29 -6.09
N THR A 161 34.44 36.64 -4.94
CA THR A 161 35.75 36.25 -4.41
C THR A 161 36.19 34.91 -4.98
N LYS A 162 37.49 34.63 -4.93
CA LYS A 162 38.03 33.32 -5.31
C LYS A 162 37.39 32.19 -4.48
N ASP A 163 37.29 32.40 -3.17
CA ASP A 163 36.72 31.43 -2.23
C ASP A 163 35.25 31.12 -2.55
N GLN A 164 34.47 32.13 -2.94
CA GLN A 164 33.08 31.94 -3.38
C GLN A 164 32.99 31.05 -4.64
N ILE A 165 33.86 31.30 -5.63
CA ILE A 165 33.90 30.49 -6.86
C ILE A 165 34.36 29.06 -6.57
N GLU A 166 35.35 28.89 -5.70
CA GLU A 166 35.85 27.57 -5.29
C GLU A 166 34.81 26.76 -4.52
N ALA A 167 34.10 27.39 -3.58
CA ALA A 167 32.99 26.77 -2.85
C ALA A 167 31.86 26.35 -3.80
N TYR A 168 31.47 27.21 -4.74
CA TYR A 168 30.47 26.88 -5.76
C TYR A 168 30.91 25.69 -6.62
N ASN A 169 32.13 25.73 -7.17
CA ASN A 169 32.67 24.64 -8.01
C ASN A 169 32.77 23.31 -7.25
N THR A 170 33.14 23.35 -5.97
CA THR A 170 33.18 22.18 -5.10
C THR A 170 31.78 21.57 -4.96
N LYS A 171 30.78 22.39 -4.64
CA LYS A 171 29.39 21.93 -4.52
C LYS A 171 28.78 21.46 -5.83
N VAL A 172 29.14 22.07 -6.97
CA VAL A 172 28.78 21.56 -8.31
C VAL A 172 29.29 20.13 -8.50
N ASN A 173 30.53 19.83 -8.09
CA ASN A 173 31.07 18.47 -8.21
C ASN A 173 30.38 17.47 -7.27
N GLU A 174 30.02 17.89 -6.06
CA GLU A 174 29.28 17.07 -5.10
C GLU A 174 27.86 16.76 -5.60
N ILE A 175 27.08 17.78 -6.00
CA ILE A 175 25.71 17.60 -6.47
C ILE A 175 25.65 16.77 -7.75
N ASN A 176 26.62 16.93 -8.66
CA ASN A 176 26.71 16.12 -9.88
C ASN A 176 26.96 14.63 -9.61
N LYS A 177 27.61 14.28 -8.49
CA LYS A 177 27.75 12.89 -8.05
C LYS A 177 26.47 12.41 -7.38
N ALA A 178 25.93 13.21 -6.47
CA ALA A 178 24.74 12.86 -5.70
C ALA A 178 23.49 12.69 -6.58
N ILE A 179 23.31 13.52 -7.62
CA ILE A 179 22.16 13.42 -8.53
C ILE A 179 22.12 12.09 -9.29
N LYS A 180 23.28 11.53 -9.65
CA LYS A 180 23.37 10.21 -10.29
C LYS A 180 22.89 9.11 -9.35
N ASN A 181 23.30 9.19 -8.08
CA ASN A 181 22.86 8.25 -7.06
C ASN A 181 21.36 8.39 -6.76
N TYR A 182 20.89 9.63 -6.56
CA TYR A 182 19.48 9.95 -6.34
C TYR A 182 18.60 9.40 -7.45
N ASN A 183 18.93 9.65 -8.72
CA ASN A 183 18.16 9.16 -9.86
C ASN A 183 18.10 7.63 -9.89
N LYS A 184 19.23 6.96 -9.59
CA LYS A 184 19.29 5.50 -9.50
C LYS A 184 18.39 4.98 -8.37
N VAL A 185 18.57 5.49 -7.15
CA VAL A 185 17.80 5.08 -5.96
C VAL A 185 16.31 5.31 -6.19
N ASN A 186 15.92 6.47 -6.70
CA ASN A 186 14.52 6.78 -6.98
C ASN A 186 13.91 5.86 -8.03
N THR A 187 14.67 5.50 -9.08
CA THR A 187 14.21 4.55 -10.11
C THR A 187 14.03 3.15 -9.52
N GLU A 188 15.01 2.66 -8.77
CA GLU A 188 14.94 1.33 -8.14
C GLU A 188 13.80 1.25 -7.11
N MET A 189 13.62 2.29 -6.30
CA MET A 189 12.55 2.40 -5.31
C MET A 189 11.16 2.38 -5.97
N ASN A 190 10.97 3.12 -7.06
CA ASN A 190 9.74 3.11 -7.85
C ASN A 190 9.42 1.73 -8.40
N GLN A 191 10.40 1.09 -9.06
CA GLN A 191 10.23 -0.23 -9.67
C GLN A 191 9.90 -1.31 -8.63
N ASN A 192 10.57 -1.28 -7.48
CA ASN A 192 10.32 -2.24 -6.41
C ASN A 192 8.92 -2.05 -5.80
N SER A 193 8.50 -0.79 -5.59
CA SER A 193 7.18 -0.46 -5.07
C SER A 193 6.07 -0.90 -6.03
N GLU A 194 6.20 -0.57 -7.31
CA GLU A 194 5.25 -0.99 -8.35
C GLU A 194 5.14 -2.52 -8.43
N LYS A 195 6.28 -3.22 -8.41
CA LYS A 195 6.31 -4.67 -8.42
C LYS A 195 5.60 -5.28 -7.21
N ALA A 196 5.87 -4.77 -6.00
CA ALA A 196 5.25 -5.28 -4.79
C ALA A 196 3.73 -5.06 -4.78
N LEU A 197 3.27 -3.88 -5.21
CA LEU A 197 1.85 -3.54 -5.32
C LEU A 197 1.14 -4.39 -6.39
N ASN A 198 1.75 -4.57 -7.55
CA ASN A 198 1.20 -5.43 -8.61
C ASN A 198 1.06 -6.88 -8.14
N GLN A 199 2.06 -7.40 -7.41
CA GLN A 199 1.97 -8.74 -6.82
C GLN A 199 0.83 -8.86 -5.80
N LEU A 200 0.59 -7.83 -4.98
CA LEU A 200 -0.55 -7.79 -4.07
C LEU A 200 -1.89 -7.76 -4.81
N ASN A 201 -2.00 -6.92 -5.85
CA ASN A 201 -3.21 -6.83 -6.67
C ASN A 201 -3.53 -8.16 -7.36
N GLU A 202 -2.53 -8.80 -7.97
CA GLU A 202 -2.72 -10.12 -8.56
C GLU A 202 -3.12 -11.18 -7.52
N ALA A 203 -2.53 -11.13 -6.31
CA ALA A 203 -2.89 -12.05 -5.23
C ALA A 203 -4.33 -11.82 -4.78
N ASN A 204 -4.77 -10.57 -4.67
CA ASN A 204 -6.15 -10.19 -4.36
C ASN A 204 -7.13 -10.76 -5.40
N GLU A 205 -6.86 -10.54 -6.69
CA GLU A 205 -7.70 -11.03 -7.78
C GLU A 205 -7.78 -12.57 -7.79
N LYS A 206 -6.62 -13.24 -7.70
CA LYS A 206 -6.54 -14.71 -7.68
C LYS A 206 -7.22 -15.30 -6.45
N PHE A 207 -7.08 -14.67 -5.29
CA PHE A 207 -7.72 -15.12 -4.06
C PHE A 207 -9.24 -15.04 -4.17
N LEU A 208 -9.78 -13.89 -4.59
CA LEU A 208 -11.22 -13.70 -4.76
C LEU A 208 -11.79 -14.67 -5.80
N ALA A 209 -11.16 -14.77 -6.98
CA ALA A 209 -11.59 -15.69 -8.05
C ALA A 209 -11.55 -17.17 -7.66
N LYS A 210 -10.64 -17.56 -6.75
CA LYS A 210 -10.49 -18.93 -6.28
C LYS A 210 -11.51 -19.30 -5.21
N HIS A 211 -11.82 -18.38 -4.29
CA HIS A 211 -12.59 -18.68 -3.09
C HIS A 211 -14.04 -18.21 -3.14
N ILE A 212 -14.37 -17.23 -3.99
CA ILE A 212 -15.75 -16.87 -4.28
C ILE A 212 -16.34 -17.96 -5.19
N PRO A 213 -17.44 -18.62 -4.79
CA PRO A 213 -18.09 -19.61 -5.64
C PRO A 213 -18.57 -18.98 -6.94
N ASN A 214 -18.25 -19.62 -8.07
CA ASN A 214 -18.81 -19.28 -9.37
C ASN A 214 -20.16 -20.01 -9.56
N ASP A 215 -21.00 -19.46 -10.44
CA ASP A 215 -22.28 -20.06 -10.82
C ASP A 215 -22.11 -21.45 -11.45
#